data_AF-A0A0I2NVW1-F1
#
_entry.id   AF-A0A0I2NVW1-F1
#
_cell.length_a   1.000
_cell.length_b   1.000
_cell.length_c   1.000
_cell.angle_alpha   90.00
_cell.angle_beta   90.00
_cell.angle_gamma   90.00
#
_symmetry.space_group_name_H-M   'P 1'
#
loop_
_entity.id
_entity.type
_entity.pdbx_description
1 polymer ?
#
loop_
_entity_poly.entity_id
_entity_poly.type
_entity_poly.pdbx_seq_one_letter_code
_entity_poly.pdbx_strand_id
1 'polypeptide(L)'
;MYPDSQQGFAPTVRGIARTAAQLTIRQNGFIIYQSYVSPGAFEITDLHPTSSNGDLDVTIDERDGRITQFRIQQCRFYNAKGVSNLT
;
A
#
# COMPACT_ATOMS: atom_id res chain seq x y z
N MET A 1 7.91 -21.82 -17.69
CA MET A 1 7.37 -21.58 -16.34
C MET A 1 7.71 -20.16 -15.96
N TYR A 2 6.71 -19.35 -15.59
CA TYR A 2 6.94 -18.00 -15.04
C TYR A 2 7.23 -18.18 -13.54
N PRO A 3 8.26 -17.54 -12.98
CA PRO A 3 8.63 -17.76 -11.58
C PRO A 3 7.51 -17.29 -10.64
N ASP A 4 7.28 -18.07 -9.57
CA ASP A 4 6.31 -17.84 -8.47
C ASP A 4 6.52 -16.50 -7.71
N SER A 5 7.55 -15.73 -8.05
CA SER A 5 7.92 -14.48 -7.38
C SER A 5 6.99 -13.29 -7.66
N GLN A 6 5.88 -13.50 -8.39
CA GLN A 6 4.80 -12.53 -8.57
C GLN A 6 3.48 -12.96 -7.90
N GLN A 7 3.48 -14.03 -7.09
CA GLN A 7 2.29 -14.47 -6.34
C GLN A 7 2.07 -13.72 -5.02
N GLY A 8 2.92 -12.74 -4.69
CA GLY A 8 2.67 -11.80 -3.61
C GLY A 8 1.74 -10.70 -4.09
N PHE A 9 0.53 -10.59 -3.53
CA PHE A 9 -0.28 -9.38 -3.68
C PHE A 9 0.46 -8.23 -2.99
N ALA A 10 1.25 -7.48 -3.75
CA ALA A 10 1.88 -6.25 -3.28
C ALA A 10 0.86 -5.11 -3.47
N PRO A 11 0.27 -4.58 -2.40
CA PRO A 11 -0.64 -3.45 -2.51
C PRO A 11 0.12 -2.26 -3.08
N THR A 12 -0.49 -1.58 -4.05
CA THR A 12 0.09 -0.37 -4.63
C THR A 12 -0.48 0.86 -3.93
N VAL A 13 0.41 1.71 -3.41
CA VAL A 13 0.03 2.97 -2.75
C VAL A 13 0.27 4.12 -3.70
N ARG A 14 -0.79 4.85 -4.05
CA ARG A 14 -0.74 6.00 -4.94
C ARG A 14 -1.21 7.24 -4.21
N GLY A 15 -0.60 8.37 -4.53
CA GLY A 15 -0.97 9.66 -3.96
C GLY A 15 -0.28 10.81 -4.67
N ILE A 16 -0.55 12.03 -4.20
CA ILE A 16 0.06 13.26 -4.70
C ILE A 16 0.61 14.02 -3.51
N ALA A 17 1.92 14.30 -3.53
CA ALA A 17 2.58 15.19 -2.59
C ALA A 17 2.62 16.61 -3.19
N ARG A 18 2.22 17.62 -2.43
CA ARG A 18 2.25 19.02 -2.90
C ARG A 18 3.64 19.61 -2.79
N THR A 19 4.41 19.17 -1.80
CA THR A 19 5.80 19.58 -1.57
C THR A 19 6.70 18.37 -1.37
N ALA A 20 8.01 18.60 -1.18
CA ALA A 20 8.92 17.51 -0.80
C ALA A 20 8.45 16.94 0.54
N ALA A 21 8.27 15.63 0.61
CA ALA A 21 7.61 15.00 1.74
C ALA A 21 8.29 13.70 2.17
N GLN A 22 8.18 13.39 3.45
CA GLN A 22 8.55 12.10 4.01
C GLN A 22 7.32 11.20 4.04
N LEU A 23 7.36 10.13 3.27
CA LEU A 23 6.30 9.12 3.22
C LEU A 23 6.65 8.00 4.20
N THR A 24 5.73 7.71 5.12
CA THR A 24 5.85 6.64 6.10
C THR A 24 4.60 5.76 6.02
N ILE A 25 4.78 4.46 5.81
CA ILE A 25 3.70 3.48 5.80
C ILE A 25 3.84 2.58 7.01
N ARG A 26 2.74 2.44 7.74
CA ARG A 26 2.66 1.62 8.93
C ARG A 26 1.63 0.51 8.74
N GLN A 27 1.88 -0.63 9.36
CA GLN A 27 0.94 -1.73 9.46
C GLN A 27 0.93 -2.21 10.91
N ASN A 28 -0.23 -2.23 11.55
CA ASN A 28 -0.38 -2.58 12.97
C ASN A 28 0.58 -1.78 13.89
N GLY A 29 0.86 -0.52 13.56
CA GLY A 29 1.77 0.35 14.31
C GLY A 29 3.25 0.23 13.97
N PHE A 30 3.67 -0.77 13.18
CA PHE A 30 5.06 -0.93 12.74
C PHE A 30 5.31 -0.24 11.41
N ILE A 31 6.44 0.47 11.27
CA ILE A 31 6.86 1.07 10.00
C ILE A 31 7.35 -0.05 9.09
N ILE A 32 6.64 -0.28 7.98
CA ILE A 32 7.01 -1.29 6.98
C ILE A 32 7.73 -0.66 5.77
N TYR A 33 7.55 0.64 5.56
CA TYR A 33 8.15 1.37 4.47
C TYR A 33 8.33 2.84 4.84
N GLN A 34 9.47 3.41 4.47
CA GLN A 34 9.76 4.82 4.65
C GLN A 34 10.60 5.32 3.49
N SER A 35 10.19 6.41 2.86
CA SER A 35 10.91 6.99 1.73
C SER A 35 10.65 8.49 1.62
N TYR A 36 11.56 9.21 0.99
CA TYR A 36 11.38 10.62 0.67
C TYR A 36 10.88 10.76 -0.76
N VAL A 37 9.79 11.50 -0.93
CA VAL A 37 9.17 11.74 -2.24
C VAL A 37 9.33 13.21 -2.63
N SER A 38 9.53 13.41 -3.93
CA SER A 38 9.54 14.76 -4.53
C SER A 38 8.11 15.28 -4.67
N PRO A 39 7.90 16.61 -4.82
CA PRO A 39 6.59 17.15 -5.14
C PRO A 39 6.04 16.53 -6.42
N GLY A 40 4.81 16.04 -6.38
CA GLY A 40 4.13 15.41 -7.51
C GLY A 40 3.42 14.11 -7.15
N ALA A 41 2.95 13.42 -8.19
CA ALA A 41 2.36 12.10 -8.05
C ALA A 41 3.45 11.07 -7.71
N PHE A 42 3.13 10.15 -6.81
CA PHE A 42 4.01 9.04 -6.45
C PHE A 42 3.23 7.73 -6.45
N GLU A 43 3.97 6.65 -6.65
CA GLU A 43 3.46 5.29 -6.65
C GLU A 43 4.47 4.37 -5.97
N ILE A 44 4.01 3.64 -4.95
CA ILE A 44 4.81 2.66 -4.22
C ILE A 44 4.24 1.28 -4.52
N THR A 45 4.98 0.50 -5.31
CA THR A 45 4.65 -0.90 -5.65
C THR A 45 5.44 -1.90 -4.81
N ASP A 46 6.52 -1.47 -4.18
CA ASP A 46 7.47 -2.32 -3.48
C ASP A 46 7.15 -2.43 -1.98
N LEU A 47 5.89 -2.74 -1.68
CA LEU A 47 5.45 -3.00 -0.32
C LEU A 47 5.49 -4.50 -0.06
N HIS A 48 6.26 -4.87 0.95
CA HIS A 48 6.34 -6.21 1.49
C HIS A 48 5.60 -6.26 2.82
N PRO A 49 4.25 -6.24 2.84
CA PRO A 49 3.50 -6.37 4.08
C PRO A 49 3.79 -7.74 4.70
N THR A 50 4.12 -7.75 5.99
CA THR A 50 4.38 -8.99 6.73
C THR A 50 3.12 -9.83 6.94
N SER A 51 1.93 -9.23 6.76
CA SER A 51 0.65 -9.94 6.76
C SER A 51 -0.35 -9.32 5.78
N SER A 52 -1.19 -10.15 5.16
CA SER A 52 -2.24 -9.71 4.22
C SER A 52 -3.52 -9.22 4.91
N ASN A 53 -3.56 -9.17 6.25
CA ASN A 53 -4.78 -8.94 7.05
C ASN A 53 -4.74 -7.64 7.88
N GLY A 54 -3.80 -6.72 7.57
CA GLY A 54 -3.68 -5.46 8.28
C GLY A 54 -3.84 -4.27 7.35
N ASP A 55 -4.59 -3.26 7.81
CA ASP A 55 -4.68 -1.97 7.14
C ASP A 55 -3.32 -1.29 7.04
N LEU A 56 -3.10 -0.57 5.94
CA LEU A 56 -1.91 0.26 5.77
C LEU A 56 -2.26 1.70 6.16
N ASP A 57 -1.64 2.19 7.22
CA ASP A 57 -1.70 3.59 7.59
C ASP A 57 -0.58 4.35 6.89
N VAL A 58 -0.94 5.17 5.90
CA VAL A 58 -0.01 5.98 5.13
C VAL A 58 0.01 7.39 5.73
N THR A 59 1.21 7.88 6.06
CA THR A 59 1.45 9.23 6.52
C THR A 59 2.41 9.93 5.57
N ILE A 60 2.03 11.11 5.10
CA ILE A 60 2.84 11.98 4.28
C ILE A 60 3.09 13.24 5.11
N ASP A 61 4.33 13.42 5.53
CA ASP A 61 4.80 14.61 6.22
C ASP A 61 5.40 15.57 5.18
N GLU A 62 4.65 16.60 4.82
CA GLU A 62 5.04 17.59 3.83
C GLU A 62 5.93 18.67 4.47
N ARG A 63 6.92 19.19 3.73
CA ARG A 63 7.87 20.20 4.24
C ARG A 63 7.21 21.52 4.68
N ASP A 64 6.00 21.82 4.19
CA ASP A 64 5.21 22.97 4.62
C ASP A 64 4.54 22.75 6.00
N GLY A 65 4.77 21.60 6.63
CA GLY A 65 4.20 21.21 7.92
C GLY A 65 2.82 20.56 7.81
N ARG A 66 2.30 20.35 6.59
CA ARG A 66 1.05 19.61 6.41
C ARG A 66 1.29 18.12 6.56
N ILE A 67 0.42 17.48 7.34
CA ILE A 67 0.44 16.04 7.50
C ILE A 67 -0.81 15.48 6.85
N THR A 68 -0.63 14.65 5.83
CA THR A 68 -1.72 13.91 5.20
C THR A 68 -1.68 12.47 5.66
N GLN A 69 -2.78 12.00 6.24
CA GLN A 69 -2.92 10.61 6.70
C GLN A 69 -4.12 9.97 6.03
N PHE A 70 -3.94 8.76 5.50
CA PHE A 70 -5.03 7.96 4.98
C PHE A 70 -4.73 6.48 5.16
N ARG A 71 -5.81 5.70 5.23
CA ARG A 71 -5.75 4.26 5.42
C ARG A 71 -6.12 3.55 4.13
N ILE A 72 -5.30 2.60 3.73
CA ILE A 72 -5.63 1.68 2.65
C ILE A 72 -6.13 0.39 3.28
N GLN A 73 -7.43 0.15 3.10
CA GLN A 73 -8.03 -1.12 3.45
C GLN A 73 -7.50 -2.18 2.47
N GLN A 74 -6.83 -3.19 2.99
CA GLN A 74 -6.47 -4.35 2.19
C GLN A 74 -7.69 -5.28 2.09
N CYS A 75 -8.64 -4.91 1.24
CA CYS A 75 -9.71 -5.81 0.87
C CYS A 75 -9.16 -6.84 -0.12
N ARG A 76 -8.95 -8.08 0.36
CA ARG A 76 -8.72 -9.23 -0.52
C ARG A 76 -9.94 -9.35 -1.44
N PHE A 77 -9.78 -9.04 -2.72
CA PHE A 77 -10.77 -9.39 -3.74
C PHE A 77 -10.80 -10.92 -3.83
N TYR A 78 -11.71 -11.59 -3.10
CA TYR A 78 -12.00 -12.99 -3.36
C TYR A 78 -12.78 -13.05 -4.67
N ASN A 79 -12.13 -13.52 -5.73
CA ASN A 79 -12.80 -13.77 -6.99
C ASN A 79 -13.72 -14.99 -6.79
N ALA A 80 -14.98 -14.76 -6.42
CA ALA A 80 -16.00 -15.80 -6.37
C ALA A 80 -16.39 -16.18 -7.81
N LYS A 81 -15.50 -16.87 -8.53
CA LYS A 81 -15.88 -17.65 -9.73
C LYS A 81 -15.73 -19.13 -9.40
N GLY A 82 -16.83 -19.72 -8.96
CA GLY A 82 -16.88 -21.14 -8.66
C GLY A 82 -18.23 -21.64 -8.16
N VAL A 83 -19.35 -21.12 -8.71
CA VAL A 83 -20.61 -21.90 -8.66
C VAL A 83 -20.52 -22.92 -9.79
N SER A 84 -19.83 -24.04 -9.55
CA SER A 84 -19.97 -25.23 -10.38
C SER A 84 -21.03 -26.11 -9.74
N ASN A 85 -22.15 -26.21 -10.46
CA ASN A 85 -23.37 -26.97 -10.21
C ASN A 85 -23.30 -28.18 -9.28
N LEU A 86 -24.38 -28.29 -8.51
CA LEU A 86 -24.91 -29.49 -7.86
C LEU A 86 -25.02 -30.67 -8.84
N THR A 87 -24.63 -31.85 -8.38
CA THR A 87 -25.30 -33.13 -8.69
C THR A 87 -25.44 -33.88 -7.38
#